data_AF-A0A2V2VKK7-F1
#
_entry.id   AF-A0A2V2VKK7-F1
#
_cell.length_a   1.000
_cell.length_b   1.000
_cell.length_c   1.000
_cell.angle_alpha   90.00
_cell.angle_beta   90.00
_cell.angle_gamma   90.00
#
_symmetry.space_group_name_H-M   'P 1'
#
loop_
_entity.id
_entity.type
_entity.pdbx_description
1 polymer ?
#
loop_
_entity_poly.entity_id
_entity_poly.type
_entity_poly.pdbx_seq_one_letter_code
_entity_poly.pdbx_strand_id
1 'polypeptide(L)'
;MERAAQEAIVTHRLCGVALRSRLAGKLAGLPEEVRRCLGDWEAGRLDYLVRFAAWLHLTRRQTARTDLGGLQDLCRRWITLRDHFTRCVAADAHVRSQVMHYEPSGDDAVVCVGPQGCGKSTFSRTLYALLRQAGLSPCWINQDEAGGGGSFLTPFGARSEAATRTLSWTR
;
A
#
# COMPACT_ATOMS: atom_id res chain seq x y z
N MET A 1 9.78 -14.67 -12.56
CA MET A 1 9.24 -13.31 -12.31
C MET A 1 7.84 -13.30 -11.72
N GLU A 2 6.86 -14.02 -12.27
CA GLU A 2 5.47 -14.07 -11.72
C GLU A 2 5.40 -14.32 -10.20
N ARG A 3 6.11 -15.33 -9.68
CA ARG A 3 6.12 -15.64 -8.24
C ARG A 3 6.66 -14.48 -7.40
N ALA A 4 7.66 -13.76 -7.90
CA ALA A 4 8.20 -12.60 -7.22
C ALA A 4 7.20 -11.44 -7.18
N ALA A 5 6.40 -11.27 -8.23
CA ALA A 5 5.31 -10.30 -8.23
C ALA A 5 4.18 -10.70 -7.29
N GLN A 6 3.79 -11.98 -7.26
CA GLN A 6 2.81 -12.47 -6.30
C GLN A 6 3.28 -12.24 -4.86
N GLU A 7 4.53 -12.53 -4.54
CA GLU A 7 5.11 -12.26 -3.22
C GLU A 7 5.11 -10.75 -2.88
N ALA A 8 5.54 -9.90 -3.82
CA ALA A 8 5.51 -8.45 -3.65
C ALA A 8 4.10 -7.90 -3.40
N ILE A 9 3.10 -8.44 -4.13
CA ILE A 9 1.71 -8.03 -4.01
C ILE A 9 1.12 -8.59 -2.71
N VAL A 10 1.19 -9.89 -2.45
CA VAL A 10 0.47 -10.51 -1.32
C VAL A 10 1.18 -10.26 0.00
N THR A 11 2.48 -10.58 0.07
CA THR A 11 3.25 -10.51 1.32
C THR A 11 3.61 -9.08 1.68
N HIS A 12 4.14 -8.34 0.71
CA HIS A 12 4.63 -6.97 0.94
C HIS A 12 3.57 -5.90 0.64
N ARG A 13 2.40 -6.28 0.13
CA ARG A 13 1.27 -5.37 -0.14
C ARG A 13 1.63 -4.18 -1.03
N LEU A 14 2.62 -4.39 -1.90
CA LEU A 14 3.09 -3.35 -2.79
C LEU A 14 2.09 -3.13 -3.92
N CYS A 15 1.87 -1.86 -4.25
CA CYS A 15 1.05 -1.42 -5.36
C CYS A 15 1.65 -0.17 -6.02
N GLY A 16 1.17 0.22 -7.20
CA GLY A 16 1.56 1.46 -7.86
C GLY A 16 3.04 1.52 -8.21
N VAL A 17 3.65 2.69 -8.02
CA VAL A 17 5.08 2.94 -8.27
C VAL A 17 5.96 2.04 -7.42
N ALA A 18 5.64 1.81 -6.15
CA ALA A 18 6.45 0.98 -5.26
C ALA A 18 6.60 -0.47 -5.79
N LEU A 19 5.50 -1.06 -6.27
CA LEU A 19 5.52 -2.38 -6.90
C LEU A 19 6.32 -2.38 -8.20
N ARG A 20 6.10 -1.38 -9.06
CA ARG A 20 6.82 -1.25 -10.34
C ARG A 20 8.32 -1.16 -10.11
N SER A 21 8.78 -0.28 -9.21
CA SER A 21 10.18 -0.11 -8.85
C SER A 21 10.79 -1.39 -8.26
N ARG A 22 10.05 -2.09 -7.40
CA ARG A 22 10.50 -3.37 -6.82
C ARG A 22 10.75 -4.44 -7.88
N LEU A 23 9.86 -4.55 -8.85
CA LEU A 23 9.96 -5.55 -9.93
C LEU A 23 11.01 -5.17 -10.96
N ALA A 24 11.09 -3.90 -11.34
CA ALA A 24 12.13 -3.37 -12.23
C ALA A 24 13.52 -3.57 -11.62
N GLY A 25 13.71 -3.25 -10.34
CA GLY A 25 14.97 -3.52 -9.63
C GLY A 25 15.32 -5.01 -9.59
N LYS A 26 14.31 -5.88 -9.45
CA LYS A 26 14.53 -7.33 -9.49
C LYS A 26 14.93 -7.82 -10.89
N LEU A 27 14.38 -7.25 -11.95
CA LEU A 27 14.77 -7.54 -13.34
C LEU A 27 16.19 -7.04 -13.64
N ALA A 28 16.51 -5.82 -13.20
CA ALA A 28 17.83 -5.21 -13.40
C ALA A 28 18.94 -6.01 -12.71
N GLY A 29 18.65 -6.59 -11.54
CA GLY A 29 19.57 -7.44 -10.79
C GLY A 29 19.80 -8.86 -11.38
N LEU A 30 19.08 -9.25 -12.44
CA LEU A 30 19.29 -10.55 -13.08
C LEU A 30 20.46 -10.49 -14.09
N PRO A 31 21.16 -11.63 -14.32
CA PRO A 31 22.14 -11.76 -15.40
C PRO A 31 21.56 -11.34 -16.75
N GLU A 32 22.40 -10.77 -17.62
CA GLU A 32 21.97 -10.20 -18.89
C GLU A 32 21.32 -11.22 -19.82
N GLU A 33 21.84 -12.45 -19.83
CA GLU A 33 21.31 -13.57 -20.62
C GLU A 33 19.89 -13.91 -20.19
N VAL A 34 19.61 -13.89 -18.89
CA VAL A 34 18.28 -14.15 -18.34
C VAL A 34 17.34 -12.98 -18.64
N ARG A 35 17.84 -11.74 -18.54
CA ARG A 35 17.05 -10.53 -18.81
C ARG A 35 16.57 -10.49 -20.26
N ARG A 36 17.42 -10.87 -21.22
CA ARG A 36 17.05 -10.97 -22.64
C ARG A 36 15.86 -11.90 -22.87
N CYS A 37 15.81 -13.03 -22.17
CA CYS A 37 14.68 -13.97 -22.25
C CYS A 37 13.40 -13.48 -21.57
N LEU A 38 13.46 -12.38 -20.81
CA LEU A 38 12.32 -11.82 -20.06
C LEU A 38 11.73 -10.56 -20.69
N GLY A 39 12.21 -10.12 -21.86
CA GLY A 39 11.71 -8.91 -22.53
C GLY A 39 10.19 -8.95 -22.78
N ASP A 40 9.68 -10.05 -23.33
CA ASP A 40 8.23 -10.23 -23.56
C ASP A 40 7.43 -10.28 -22.26
N TRP A 41 8.03 -10.88 -21.21
CA TRP A 41 7.41 -10.88 -19.89
C TRP A 41 7.30 -9.46 -19.35
N GLU A 42 8.38 -8.67 -19.41
CA GLU A 42 8.36 -7.29 -18.92
C GLU A 42 7.34 -6.44 -19.68
N ALA A 43 7.35 -6.49 -21.02
CA ALA A 43 6.45 -5.71 -21.86
C ALA A 43 4.97 -6.07 -21.66
N GLY A 44 4.64 -7.36 -21.52
CA GLY A 44 3.25 -7.81 -21.42
C GLY A 44 2.72 -7.98 -20.00
N ARG A 45 3.57 -8.33 -19.03
CA ARG A 45 3.15 -8.81 -17.71
C ARG A 45 3.36 -7.81 -16.59
N LEU A 46 4.38 -6.94 -16.66
CA LEU A 46 4.68 -6.00 -15.58
C LEU A 46 3.50 -5.08 -15.30
N ASP A 47 3.04 -4.35 -16.31
CA ASP A 47 1.92 -3.42 -16.17
C ASP A 47 0.61 -4.13 -15.83
N TYR A 48 0.38 -5.33 -16.38
CA TYR A 48 -0.77 -6.16 -16.01
C TYR A 48 -0.79 -6.44 -14.50
N LEU A 49 0.36 -6.81 -13.91
CA LEU A 49 0.47 -7.14 -12.50
C LEU A 49 0.35 -5.91 -11.60
N VAL A 50 0.88 -4.76 -12.03
CA VAL A 50 0.71 -3.49 -11.32
C VAL A 50 -0.77 -3.08 -11.28
N ARG A 51 -1.46 -3.19 -12.42
CA ARG A 51 -2.90 -2.93 -12.53
C ARG A 51 -3.73 -3.94 -11.73
N PHE A 52 -3.32 -5.21 -11.71
CA PHE A 52 -3.97 -6.22 -10.89
C PHE A 52 -3.88 -5.90 -9.40
N ALA A 53 -2.71 -5.47 -8.91
CA ALA A 53 -2.53 -5.03 -7.53
C ALA A 53 -3.43 -3.82 -7.18
N ALA A 54 -3.48 -2.84 -8.09
CA ALA A 54 -4.38 -1.68 -7.94
C ALA A 54 -5.85 -2.10 -7.85
N TRP A 55 -6.28 -3.04 -8.68
CA TRP A 55 -7.64 -3.59 -8.61
C TRP A 55 -7.94 -4.29 -7.28
N LEU A 56 -6.97 -5.05 -6.72
CA LEU A 56 -7.12 -5.67 -5.39
C LEU A 56 -7.32 -4.62 -4.28
N HIS A 57 -6.63 -3.48 -4.36
CA HIS A 57 -6.77 -2.38 -3.41
C HIS A 57 -8.10 -1.64 -3.58
N LEU A 58 -8.44 -1.25 -4.82
CA LEU A 58 -9.69 -0.55 -5.15
C LEU A 58 -10.93 -1.36 -4.74
N THR A 59 -10.89 -2.68 -4.91
CA THR A 59 -11.98 -3.58 -4.51
C THR A 59 -11.92 -4.04 -3.06
N ARG A 60 -10.97 -3.50 -2.26
CA ARG A 60 -10.70 -3.86 -0.86
C ARG A 60 -10.49 -5.35 -0.59
N ARG A 61 -10.06 -6.09 -1.61
CA ARG A 61 -9.67 -7.51 -1.48
C ARG A 61 -8.34 -7.64 -0.74
N GLN A 62 -7.52 -6.59 -0.81
CA GLN A 62 -6.31 -6.45 -0.03
C GLN A 62 -6.30 -5.07 0.63
N THR A 63 -6.13 -5.02 1.95
CA THR A 63 -6.03 -3.78 2.73
C THR A 63 -4.90 -3.90 3.75
N ALA A 64 -4.52 -2.82 4.42
CA ALA A 64 -3.56 -2.86 5.53
C ALA A 64 -4.01 -3.79 6.69
N ARG A 65 -5.33 -4.04 6.82
CA ARG A 65 -5.91 -4.87 7.88
C ARG A 65 -6.13 -6.34 7.49
N THR A 66 -5.84 -6.73 6.24
CA THR A 66 -5.98 -8.13 5.83
C THR A 66 -5.08 -9.00 6.72
N ASP A 67 -5.68 -9.99 7.36
CA ASP A 67 -4.99 -10.91 8.26
C ASP A 67 -4.28 -12.03 7.47
N LEU A 68 -3.57 -12.91 8.18
CA LEU A 68 -2.84 -14.01 7.54
C LEU A 68 -3.77 -14.95 6.75
N GLY A 69 -4.96 -15.23 7.28
CA GLY A 69 -5.96 -16.05 6.59
C GLY A 69 -6.41 -15.44 5.27
N GLY A 70 -6.69 -14.13 5.26
CA GLY A 70 -7.03 -13.40 4.05
C GLY A 70 -5.90 -13.37 3.01
N LEU A 71 -4.64 -13.28 3.45
CA LEU A 71 -3.48 -13.38 2.56
C LEU A 71 -3.31 -14.78 1.95
N GLN A 72 -3.49 -15.83 2.75
CA GLN A 72 -3.44 -17.22 2.26
C GLN A 72 -4.54 -17.50 1.23
N ASP A 73 -5.73 -16.97 1.48
CA ASP A 73 -6.87 -17.11 0.58
C ASP A 73 -6.69 -16.30 -0.72
N LEU A 74 -6.07 -15.11 -0.65
CA LEU A 74 -5.59 -14.37 -1.82
C LEU A 74 -4.62 -15.21 -2.67
N CYS A 75 -3.65 -15.86 -2.03
CA CYS A 75 -2.72 -16.78 -2.70
C CYS A 75 -3.44 -17.96 -3.34
N ARG A 76 -4.39 -18.59 -2.62
CA ARG A 76 -5.16 -19.74 -3.10
C ARG A 76 -6.00 -19.38 -4.32
N ARG A 77 -6.62 -18.20 -4.32
CA ARG A 77 -7.53 -17.74 -5.38
C ARG A 77 -6.81 -16.92 -6.46
N TRP A 78 -5.48 -16.89 -6.47
CA TRP A 78 -4.67 -16.02 -7.32
C TRP A 78 -5.08 -16.07 -8.81
N ILE A 79 -5.19 -17.26 -9.38
CA ILE A 79 -5.55 -17.46 -10.80
C ILE A 79 -6.97 -16.97 -11.06
N THR A 80 -7.93 -17.39 -10.23
CA THR A 80 -9.34 -16.99 -10.35
C THR A 80 -9.52 -15.48 -10.23
N LEU A 81 -8.78 -14.83 -9.34
CA LEU A 81 -8.80 -13.37 -9.17
C LEU A 81 -8.23 -12.65 -10.39
N ARG A 82 -7.18 -13.18 -10.99
CA ARG A 82 -6.62 -12.65 -12.24
C ARG A 82 -7.62 -12.73 -13.40
N ASP A 83 -8.33 -13.85 -13.53
CA ASP A 83 -9.37 -14.01 -14.56
C ASP A 83 -10.56 -13.08 -14.32
N HIS A 84 -10.92 -12.86 -13.05
CA HIS A 84 -11.95 -11.91 -12.68
C HIS A 84 -11.53 -10.48 -13.02
N PHE A 85 -10.30 -10.09 -12.66
CA PHE A 85 -9.73 -8.80 -13.02
C PHE A 85 -9.75 -8.55 -14.53
N THR A 86 -9.27 -9.51 -15.33
CA THR A 86 -9.27 -9.41 -16.81
C THR A 86 -10.68 -9.16 -17.35
N ARG A 87 -11.68 -9.89 -16.83
CA ARG A 87 -13.09 -9.69 -17.21
C ARG A 87 -13.61 -8.32 -16.78
N CYS A 88 -13.31 -7.86 -15.57
CA CYS A 88 -13.74 -6.55 -15.08
C CYS A 88 -13.17 -5.41 -15.92
N VAL A 89 -11.86 -5.43 -16.22
CA VAL A 89 -11.22 -4.37 -17.02
C VAL A 89 -11.69 -4.37 -18.48
N ALA A 90 -12.04 -5.54 -19.02
CA ALA A 90 -12.61 -5.65 -20.36
C ALA A 90 -14.06 -5.13 -20.42
N ALA A 91 -14.86 -5.41 -19.38
CA ALA A 91 -16.27 -5.06 -19.35
C ALA A 91 -16.56 -3.61 -18.91
N ASP A 92 -15.71 -3.04 -18.06
CA ASP A 92 -15.99 -1.76 -17.39
C ASP A 92 -14.87 -0.72 -17.67
N ALA A 93 -15.23 0.31 -18.44
CA ALA A 93 -14.33 1.40 -18.78
C ALA A 93 -13.93 2.26 -17.56
N HIS A 94 -14.80 2.38 -16.56
CA HIS A 94 -14.51 3.11 -15.32
C HIS A 94 -13.48 2.36 -14.48
N VAL A 95 -13.67 1.05 -14.26
CA VAL A 95 -12.69 0.21 -13.56
C VAL A 95 -11.35 0.24 -14.29
N ARG A 96 -11.36 0.11 -15.62
CA ARG A 96 -10.14 0.22 -16.44
C ARG A 96 -9.42 1.55 -16.22
N SER A 97 -10.15 2.67 -16.21
CA SER A 97 -9.58 4.00 -15.98
C SER A 97 -9.01 4.15 -14.56
N GLN A 98 -9.76 3.72 -13.54
CA GLN A 98 -9.33 3.81 -12.14
C GLN A 98 -8.04 3.03 -11.91
N VAL A 99 -7.97 1.80 -12.42
CA VAL A 99 -6.81 0.93 -12.25
C VAL A 99 -5.57 1.47 -12.98
N MET A 100 -5.74 2.14 -14.12
CA MET A 100 -4.64 2.75 -14.89
C MET A 100 -3.98 3.92 -14.14
N HIS A 101 -4.77 4.68 -13.37
CA HIS A 101 -4.32 5.89 -12.67
C HIS A 101 -4.23 5.71 -11.16
N TYR A 102 -4.39 4.48 -10.66
CA TYR A 102 -4.34 4.20 -9.24
C TYR A 102 -2.91 4.32 -8.74
N GLU A 103 -2.68 5.28 -7.86
CA GLU A 103 -1.51 5.33 -7.00
C GLU A 103 -2.01 5.30 -5.55
N PRO A 104 -1.53 4.34 -4.72
CA PRO A 104 -1.88 4.36 -3.30
C PRO A 104 -1.39 5.69 -2.71
N SER A 105 -2.23 6.36 -1.92
CA SER A 105 -1.79 7.49 -1.12
C SER A 105 -0.69 7.00 -0.19
N GLY A 106 0.55 7.45 -0.41
CA GLY A 106 1.75 7.07 0.35
C GLY A 106 1.77 7.56 1.80
N ASP A 107 0.61 7.88 2.36
CA ASP A 107 0.45 8.28 3.75
C ASP A 107 0.47 7.00 4.61
N ASP A 108 1.63 6.35 4.66
CA ASP A 108 1.92 5.33 5.66
C ASP A 108 1.94 5.99 7.04
N ALA A 109 0.75 6.09 7.64
CA ALA A 109 0.57 6.69 8.95
C ALA A 109 0.95 5.68 10.04
N VAL A 110 2.02 5.98 10.78
CA VAL A 110 2.37 5.26 12.00
C VAL A 110 1.73 5.95 13.20
N VAL A 111 0.77 5.28 13.84
CA VAL A 111 0.10 5.78 15.05
C VAL A 111 0.64 5.06 16.28
N CYS A 112 1.25 5.81 17.20
CA CYS A 112 1.76 5.27 18.45
C CYS A 112 0.69 5.36 19.55
N VAL A 113 0.22 4.22 20.06
CA VAL A 113 -0.87 4.13 21.06
C VAL A 113 -0.36 3.43 22.33
N GLY A 114 -0.76 3.93 23.50
CA GLY A 114 -0.34 3.37 24.79
C GLY A 114 -0.48 4.38 25.95
N PRO A 115 -0.42 3.92 27.21
CA PRO A 115 -0.68 4.75 28.38
C PRO A 115 0.35 5.89 28.55
N GLN A 116 -0.02 6.96 29.27
CA GLN A 116 0.91 8.06 29.56
C GLN A 116 2.19 7.53 30.23
N GLY A 117 3.35 8.03 29.81
CA GLY A 117 4.65 7.57 30.33
C GLY A 117 5.23 6.30 29.68
N CYS A 118 4.51 5.58 28.80
CA CYS A 118 5.04 4.37 28.16
C CYS A 118 6.08 4.60 27.04
N GLY A 119 6.64 5.80 26.95
CA GLY A 119 7.73 6.12 26.00
C GLY A 119 7.33 6.40 24.55
N LYS A 120 6.02 6.50 24.21
CA LYS A 120 5.56 6.77 22.81
C LYS A 120 6.25 7.96 22.18
N SER A 121 6.28 9.11 22.85
CA SER A 121 6.88 10.33 22.31
C SER A 121 8.39 10.15 22.09
N THR A 122 9.08 9.44 22.98
CA THR A 122 10.50 9.09 22.81
C THR A 122 10.71 8.18 21.61
N PHE A 123 9.93 7.09 21.52
CA PHE A 123 9.99 6.15 20.39
C PHE A 123 9.74 6.85 19.06
N SER A 124 8.66 7.64 18.98
CA SER A 124 8.33 8.39 17.77
C SER A 124 9.49 9.30 17.40
N ARG A 125 10.08 10.09 18.34
CA ARG A 125 11.15 11.06 18.05
C ARG A 125 12.38 10.36 17.49
N THR A 126 12.73 9.23 18.07
CA THR A 126 13.81 8.36 17.57
C THR A 126 13.49 7.88 16.16
N LEU A 127 12.28 7.36 15.91
CA LEU A 127 11.86 6.88 14.59
C LEU A 127 11.91 8.00 13.54
N TYR A 128 11.42 9.20 13.86
CA TYR A 128 11.48 10.37 12.98
C TYR A 128 12.92 10.73 12.60
N ALA A 129 13.83 10.78 13.57
CA ALA A 129 15.24 11.04 13.33
C ALA A 129 15.89 9.96 12.45
N LEU A 130 15.59 8.68 12.69
CA LEU A 130 16.09 7.56 11.90
C LEU A 130 15.59 7.60 10.45
N LEU A 131 14.30 7.89 10.24
CA LEU A 131 13.72 8.02 8.89
C LEU A 131 14.37 9.19 8.11
N ARG A 132 14.60 10.32 8.78
CA ARG A 132 15.35 11.46 8.21
C ARG A 132 16.78 11.08 7.84
N GLN A 133 17.48 10.33 8.70
CA GLN A 133 18.84 9.83 8.42
C GLN A 133 18.87 8.88 7.22
N ALA A 134 17.81 8.09 7.01
CA ALA A 134 17.65 7.24 5.85
C ALA A 134 17.27 7.99 4.56
N GLY A 135 17.21 9.33 4.59
CA GLY A 135 16.87 10.17 3.43
C GLY A 135 15.37 10.30 3.15
N LEU A 136 14.51 9.86 4.08
CA LEU A 136 13.06 10.00 3.95
C LEU A 136 12.58 11.36 4.50
N SER A 137 11.38 11.76 4.08
CA SER A 137 10.70 12.99 4.52
C SER A 137 9.47 12.68 5.39
N PRO A 138 9.65 12.14 6.61
CA PRO A 138 8.51 11.85 7.50
C PRO A 138 7.81 13.13 7.94
N CYS A 139 6.50 13.07 8.11
CA CYS A 139 5.71 14.11 8.78
C CYS A 139 5.47 13.69 10.24
N TRP A 140 5.64 14.63 11.16
CA TRP A 140 5.41 14.42 12.59
C TRP A 140 4.16 15.16 13.03
N ILE A 141 3.28 14.47 13.74
CA ILE A 141 2.13 15.07 14.39
C ILE A 141 2.06 14.55 15.83
N ASN A 142 2.14 15.43 16.82
CA ASN A 142 1.97 15.07 18.23
C ASN A 142 0.71 15.71 18.81
N GLN A 143 -0.24 14.86 19.20
CA GLN A 143 -1.51 15.27 19.79
C GLN A 143 -1.33 16.03 21.12
N ASP A 144 -0.31 15.68 21.89
CA ASP A 144 -0.03 16.30 23.19
C ASP A 144 0.57 17.71 23.05
N GLU A 145 1.18 18.02 21.90
CA GLU A 145 1.80 19.33 21.62
C GLU A 145 0.89 20.24 20.79
N ALA A 146 -0.12 19.68 20.10
CA ALA A 146 -0.95 20.40 19.12
C ALA A 146 -2.09 21.25 19.72
N GLY A 147 -2.24 21.30 21.05
CA GLY A 147 -3.21 22.18 21.71
C GLY A 147 -4.68 21.92 21.32
N GLY A 148 -5.38 21.11 22.10
CA GLY A 148 -6.85 21.09 22.16
C GLY A 148 -7.62 20.78 20.86
N GLY A 149 -7.99 19.51 20.67
CA GLY A 149 -9.29 19.00 20.17
C GLY A 149 -9.81 19.36 18.76
N GLY A 150 -9.71 20.61 18.30
CA GLY A 150 -10.35 21.09 17.06
C GLY A 150 -9.40 21.27 15.87
N SER A 151 -8.10 21.43 16.11
CA SER A 151 -7.09 21.82 15.11
C SER A 151 -6.20 20.66 14.66
N PHE A 152 -6.44 19.45 15.17
CA PHE A 152 -5.53 18.31 14.98
C PHE A 152 -5.71 17.60 13.63
N LEU A 153 -6.92 17.69 13.05
CA LEU A 153 -7.27 17.05 11.78
C LEU A 153 -7.24 18.00 10.59
N THR A 154 -6.98 19.30 10.78
CA THR A 154 -6.91 20.27 9.69
C THR A 154 -5.80 20.01 8.66
N PRO A 155 -4.65 19.37 8.96
CA PRO A 155 -3.72 18.96 7.89
C PRO A 155 -4.32 17.88 6.97
N PHE A 156 -5.32 17.14 7.44
CA PHE A 156 -6.06 16.12 6.69
C PHE A 156 -7.42 16.63 6.16
N GLY A 157 -7.84 17.83 6.56
CA GLY A 157 -9.22 18.33 6.50
C GLY A 157 -9.67 18.95 5.17
N ALA A 158 -8.86 18.94 4.12
CA ALA A 158 -9.28 19.41 2.79
C ALA A 158 -9.63 18.29 1.80
N ARG A 159 -9.52 17.00 2.16
CA ARG A 159 -9.72 15.92 1.17
C ARG A 159 -10.45 14.64 1.60
N SER A 160 -11.05 14.59 2.78
CA SER A 160 -11.76 13.38 3.21
C SER A 160 -12.94 13.68 4.14
N GLU A 161 -14.06 14.13 3.58
CA GLU A 161 -15.38 13.89 4.20
C GLU A 161 -15.72 12.40 4.07
N ALA A 162 -15.25 11.58 5.01
CA ALA A 162 -15.80 10.24 5.22
C ALA A 162 -15.49 9.73 6.63
N ALA A 163 -16.46 9.93 7.51
CA ALA A 163 -16.83 9.01 8.58
C ALA A 163 -15.75 8.58 9.59
N THR A 164 -15.65 9.32 10.69
CA THR A 164 -15.28 8.75 11.98
C THR A 164 -16.40 9.02 12.98
N ARG A 165 -17.41 8.13 12.98
CA ARG A 165 -18.31 7.99 14.15
C ARG A 165 -17.53 7.23 15.21
N THR A 166 -17.00 7.97 16.19
CA THR A 166 -16.40 7.41 17.40
C THR A 166 -17.52 6.80 18.26
N LEU A 167 -17.57 5.48 18.34
CA LEU A 167 -18.34 4.78 19.36
C LEU A 167 -17.59 4.89 20.69
N SER A 168 -18.10 5.75 21.56
CA SER A 168 -17.72 5.82 22.97
C SER A 168 -18.33 4.65 23.72
N TRP A 169 -17.49 3.85 24.40
CA TRP A 169 -17.93 3.02 25.51
C TRP A 169 -17.25 3.53 26.79
N THR A 170 -18.02 4.24 27.61
CA THR A 170 -17.93 4.21 29.08
C THR A 170 -18.56 2.89 29.53
N ARG A 171 -18.07 2.15 30.54
CA ARG A 171 -17.26 2.46 31.71
C ARG A 171 -16.52 1.20 32.13
#